data_AF-A0A7I9XSE2-F1
#
_entry.id   AF-A0A7I9XSE2-F1
#
_cell.length_a   1.000
_cell.length_b   1.000
_cell.length_c   1.000
_cell.angle_alpha   90.00
_cell.angle_beta   90.00
_cell.angle_gamma   90.00
#
_symmetry.space_group_name_H-M   'P 1'
#
loop_
_entity.id
_entity.type
_entity.pdbx_description
1 polymer ?
#
loop_
_entity_poly.entity_id
_entity_poly.type
_entity_poly.pdbx_seq_one_letter_code
_entity_poly.pdbx_strand_id
1 'polypeptide(L)'
;MADRSSYTDLPRLSRNARARWRRVVAGATVGAFLAVTTAWSWVAAPSAKADLLDVILDPIVQPIVSAMTDMVGAADPSAATDLTTFFDAAGSSAGGLSLNSLDPAAALTPAADPAAASSPADASTAADVAIPLTVYEGTEPAVDVSVNGGSEIPVLVDTGSSGLVVPWQDLGLKGLLDLGFPTGIGLSGYSGGVDYLYLTYDTTVDYGGVVSSSNTPVDVEIFSWPTSPDSPPSFQAFLADDDVRGIMGIGDNDAGPGISPLKAAGYEGVLVDVPQDQLILGPNPYTTDDITLSGAPITNLEVSIDGGSPVAVTGDVDSGGVYGTMPESVTDNLPAGTTITVYDGSGQELYSYTTTATNDPTLVSSSSDMDTGYEPFLQYPIYINYTDDTMVFVERW
;
A
#
# COMPACT_ATOMS: atom_id res chain seq x y z
N MET A 1 -33.50 36.28 -33.91
CA MET A 1 -32.16 36.77 -33.53
C MET A 1 -31.92 36.30 -32.10
N ALA A 2 -30.77 35.66 -31.87
CA ALA A 2 -30.26 35.10 -30.61
C ALA A 2 -30.81 33.72 -30.17
N ASP A 3 -30.14 32.71 -30.71
CA ASP A 3 -29.94 31.35 -30.19
C ASP A 3 -29.08 31.41 -28.90
N ARG A 4 -29.38 30.58 -27.90
CA ARG A 4 -28.57 30.41 -26.68
C ARG A 4 -28.23 28.93 -26.54
N SER A 5 -27.08 28.58 -27.09
CA SER A 5 -26.36 27.33 -26.82
C SER A 5 -25.85 27.34 -25.38
N SER A 6 -26.28 26.35 -24.60
CA SER A 6 -25.72 26.01 -23.29
C SER A 6 -24.49 25.12 -23.51
N TYR A 7 -23.32 25.66 -23.21
CA TYR A 7 -22.07 24.89 -23.14
C TYR A 7 -22.12 24.08 -21.82
N THR A 8 -22.19 22.77 -21.94
CA THR A 8 -21.92 21.82 -20.86
C THR A 8 -20.42 21.81 -20.59
N ASP A 9 -20.01 22.21 -19.39
CA ASP A 9 -18.66 21.97 -18.88
C ASP A 9 -18.46 20.46 -18.69
N LEU A 10 -17.59 19.88 -19.50
CA LEU A 10 -17.07 18.53 -19.27
C LEU A 10 -15.92 18.62 -18.26
N PRO A 11 -15.85 17.71 -17.27
CA PRO A 11 -14.72 17.65 -16.35
C PRO A 11 -13.43 17.41 -17.14
N ARG A 12 -12.40 18.21 -16.83
CA ARG A 12 -11.05 18.05 -17.39
C ARG A 12 -10.44 16.77 -16.83
N LEU A 13 -10.61 15.66 -17.56
CA LEU A 13 -9.87 14.42 -17.32
C LEU A 13 -8.36 14.69 -17.42
N SER A 14 -7.62 14.29 -16.38
CA SER A 14 -6.18 14.46 -16.23
C SER A 14 -5.42 13.78 -17.37
N ARG A 15 -4.71 14.57 -18.18
CA ARG A 15 -3.75 14.08 -19.19
C ARG A 15 -2.43 13.59 -18.55
N ASN A 16 -2.29 13.68 -17.24
CA ASN A 16 -0.98 13.63 -16.57
C ASN A 16 -0.67 12.29 -15.91
N ALA A 17 -1.66 11.48 -15.53
CA ALA A 17 -1.44 10.11 -15.02
C ALA A 17 -0.61 9.24 -16.00
N ARG A 18 -0.86 9.38 -17.31
CA ARG A 18 -0.13 8.67 -18.37
C ARG A 18 1.34 9.08 -18.54
N ALA A 19 1.71 10.29 -18.15
CA ALA A 19 3.05 10.81 -18.39
C ALA A 19 4.08 10.18 -17.43
N ARG A 20 3.61 9.63 -16.30
CA ARG A 20 4.45 9.00 -15.26
C ARG A 20 4.85 7.58 -15.64
N TRP A 21 3.91 6.74 -16.06
CA TRP A 21 4.21 5.33 -16.36
C TRP A 21 5.09 5.13 -17.61
N ARG A 22 4.96 5.96 -18.66
CA ARG A 22 5.89 5.88 -19.81
C ARG A 22 7.35 6.19 -19.47
N ARG A 23 7.63 6.77 -18.29
CA ARG A 23 8.99 7.05 -17.81
C ARG A 23 9.46 6.04 -16.75
N VAL A 24 8.54 5.49 -15.95
CA VAL A 24 8.82 4.40 -14.99
C VAL A 24 9.07 3.05 -15.67
N VAL A 25 8.48 2.79 -16.85
CA VAL A 25 8.65 1.53 -17.62
C VAL A 25 10.09 1.23 -18.05
N ALA A 26 11.01 2.20 -18.05
CA ALA A 26 12.43 1.92 -18.33
C ALA A 26 13.16 1.23 -17.16
N GLY A 27 12.53 1.10 -15.99
CA GLY A 27 13.13 0.50 -14.79
C GLY A 27 12.16 -0.18 -13.81
N ALA A 28 10.91 -0.42 -14.19
CA ALA A 28 9.91 -1.05 -13.32
C ALA A 28 10.19 -2.55 -13.15
N THR A 29 10.86 -2.91 -12.06
CA THR A 29 10.59 -4.17 -11.37
C THR A 29 9.29 -3.96 -10.60
N VAL A 30 8.20 -4.57 -11.03
CA VAL A 30 7.01 -4.75 -10.19
C VAL A 30 7.49 -5.54 -8.97
N GLY A 31 7.60 -4.87 -7.84
CA GLY A 31 8.14 -5.40 -6.60
C GLY A 31 7.12 -6.26 -5.87
N ALA A 32 6.47 -7.21 -6.54
CA ALA A 32 5.91 -8.35 -5.85
C ALA A 32 7.10 -9.18 -5.36
N PHE A 33 7.45 -9.04 -4.07
CA PHE A 33 8.50 -9.84 -3.43
C PHE A 33 7.99 -11.27 -3.22
N LEU A 34 7.88 -12.05 -4.31
CA LEU A 34 7.64 -13.48 -4.27
C LEU A 34 8.97 -14.19 -3.96
N ALA A 35 9.14 -14.59 -2.69
CA ALA A 35 10.26 -15.40 -2.23
C ALA A 35 10.22 -16.82 -2.83
N VAL A 36 10.64 -16.98 -4.09
CA VAL A 36 10.80 -18.29 -4.73
C VAL A 36 12.18 -18.85 -4.39
N THR A 37 12.23 -19.80 -3.45
CA THR A 37 13.46 -20.52 -3.11
C THR A 37 13.80 -21.55 -4.19
N THR A 38 14.69 -21.21 -5.11
CA THR A 38 15.48 -22.24 -5.82
C THR A 38 16.94 -21.87 -5.80
N ALA A 39 17.73 -22.69 -5.09
CA ALA A 39 19.18 -22.69 -5.15
C ALA A 39 19.65 -22.67 -6.61
N TRP A 40 20.78 -22.02 -6.89
CA TRP A 40 21.95 -22.52 -7.63
C TRP A 40 23.05 -21.44 -7.60
N SER A 41 24.28 -21.84 -7.28
CA SER A 41 25.40 -20.99 -6.86
C SER A 41 26.27 -20.53 -8.03
N TRP A 42 26.60 -19.23 -8.19
CA TRP A 42 27.84 -18.77 -8.85
C TRP A 42 28.36 -17.40 -8.34
N VAL A 43 29.58 -17.45 -7.76
CA VAL A 43 30.73 -16.52 -7.81
C VAL A 43 30.52 -15.00 -7.67
N ALA A 44 31.04 -14.47 -6.56
CA ALA A 44 31.10 -13.07 -6.16
C ALA A 44 31.95 -12.16 -7.08
N ALA A 45 31.42 -10.98 -7.39
CA ALA A 45 32.16 -9.81 -7.86
C ALA A 45 32.18 -8.72 -6.76
N PRO A 46 33.18 -7.82 -6.71
CA PRO A 46 33.41 -6.96 -5.53
C PRO A 46 32.36 -5.86 -5.35
N SER A 47 32.12 -5.52 -4.08
CA SER A 47 31.22 -4.50 -3.55
C SER A 47 31.63 -3.07 -3.94
N ALA A 48 30.86 -2.45 -4.85
CA ALA A 48 30.96 -1.01 -5.16
C ALA A 48 29.75 -0.20 -4.64
N LYS A 49 28.84 -0.82 -3.87
CA LYS A 49 27.59 -0.21 -3.40
C LYS A 49 27.47 -0.02 -1.87
N ALA A 50 28.41 -0.53 -1.09
CA ALA A 50 28.45 -0.26 0.36
C ALA A 50 28.80 1.21 0.66
N ASP A 51 29.66 1.83 -0.17
CA ASP A 51 30.09 3.23 -0.01
C ASP A 51 28.97 4.26 -0.26
N LEU A 52 27.86 3.90 -0.91
CA LEU A 52 26.77 4.85 -1.17
C LEU A 52 25.89 5.05 0.07
N LEU A 53 25.78 4.03 0.93
CA LEU A 53 24.93 4.02 2.11
C LEU A 53 25.57 4.81 3.26
N ASP A 54 26.86 4.62 3.55
CA ASP A 54 27.61 5.45 4.50
C ASP A 54 27.71 6.93 4.06
N VAL A 55 27.54 7.21 2.76
CA VAL A 55 27.62 8.58 2.21
C VAL A 55 26.26 9.28 2.15
N ILE A 56 25.14 8.53 2.18
CA ILE A 56 23.78 9.10 2.09
C ILE A 56 23.03 9.00 3.43
N LEU A 57 23.12 7.87 4.14
CA LEU A 57 22.38 7.67 5.40
C LEU A 57 23.05 8.40 6.57
N ASP A 58 24.37 8.32 6.74
CA ASP A 58 25.05 9.00 7.85
C ASP A 58 24.86 10.52 7.86
N PRO A 59 25.03 11.27 6.75
CA PRO A 59 24.88 12.73 6.79
C PRO A 59 23.43 13.23 6.80
N ILE A 60 22.42 12.37 6.59
CA ILE A 60 21.00 12.77 6.55
C ILE A 60 20.23 12.25 7.76
N VAL A 61 20.44 11.00 8.15
CA VAL A 61 19.80 10.38 9.32
C VAL A 61 20.39 10.94 10.61
N GLN A 62 21.72 11.11 10.71
CA GLN A 62 22.33 11.63 11.94
C GLN A 62 21.85 13.04 12.32
N PRO A 63 21.69 14.01 11.40
CA PRO A 63 21.10 15.30 11.76
C PRO A 63 19.64 15.24 12.18
N ILE A 64 18.82 14.36 11.59
CA ILE A 64 17.41 14.20 11.98
C ILE A 64 17.32 13.53 13.35
N VAL A 65 18.04 12.43 13.55
CA VAL A 65 18.15 11.73 14.84
C VAL A 65 18.73 12.64 15.91
N SER A 66 19.78 13.41 15.60
CA SER A 66 20.36 14.39 16.52
C SER A 66 19.39 15.53 16.81
N ALA A 67 18.65 16.04 15.81
CA ALA A 67 17.65 17.07 16.04
C ALA A 67 16.49 16.56 16.91
N MET A 68 16.00 15.33 16.68
CA MET A 68 14.98 14.70 17.52
C MET A 68 15.52 14.44 18.93
N THR A 69 16.74 13.95 19.06
CA THR A 69 17.41 13.69 20.35
C THR A 69 17.66 14.99 21.12
N ASP A 70 18.13 16.04 20.46
CA ASP A 70 18.39 17.35 21.06
C ASP A 70 17.09 18.05 21.49
N MET A 71 16.03 17.91 20.68
CA MET A 71 14.70 18.46 21.00
C MET A 71 14.01 17.71 22.14
N VAL A 72 14.03 16.37 22.10
CA VAL A 72 13.50 15.53 23.17
C VAL A 72 14.34 15.70 24.43
N GLY A 73 15.66 15.79 24.31
CA GLY A 73 16.58 15.99 25.44
C GLY A 73 16.44 17.34 26.13
N ALA A 74 15.95 18.36 25.41
CA ALA A 74 15.59 19.65 26.00
C ALA A 74 14.30 19.58 26.83
N ALA A 75 13.41 18.62 26.57
CA ALA A 75 12.17 18.41 27.31
C ALA A 75 12.31 17.33 28.40
N ASP A 76 12.98 16.23 28.08
CA ASP A 76 13.28 15.09 28.95
C ASP A 76 14.63 14.44 28.55
N PRO A 77 15.71 14.67 29.33
CA PRO A 77 17.02 14.09 29.07
C PRO A 77 17.08 12.55 29.12
N SER A 78 16.15 11.91 29.85
CA SER A 78 16.10 10.44 29.94
C SER A 78 15.55 9.84 28.65
N ALA A 79 14.51 10.46 28.11
CA ALA A 79 13.96 10.16 26.79
C ALA A 79 15.03 10.28 25.69
N ALA A 80 15.84 11.35 25.66
CA ALA A 80 16.91 11.45 24.66
C ALA A 80 17.93 10.30 24.71
N THR A 81 18.23 9.79 25.90
CA THR A 81 19.14 8.66 26.08
C THR A 81 18.51 7.37 25.54
N ASP A 82 17.22 7.15 25.81
CA ASP A 82 16.46 6.04 25.25
C ASP A 82 16.37 6.10 23.71
N LEU A 83 16.26 7.30 23.12
CA LEU A 83 16.27 7.48 21.67
C LEU A 83 17.61 7.09 21.05
N THR A 84 18.71 7.58 21.61
CA THR A 84 20.06 7.25 21.12
C THR A 84 20.35 5.76 21.20
N THR A 85 19.98 5.12 22.32
CA THR A 85 20.15 3.68 22.50
C THR A 85 19.25 2.86 21.58
N PHE A 86 18.04 3.33 21.28
CA PHE A 86 17.18 2.73 20.27
C PHE A 86 17.84 2.75 18.88
N PHE A 87 18.35 3.89 18.43
CA PHE A 87 19.01 3.99 17.11
C PHE A 87 20.34 3.20 17.06
N ASP A 88 21.11 3.16 18.14
CA ASP A 88 22.33 2.33 18.25
C ASP A 88 22.00 0.82 18.22
N ALA A 89 20.91 0.42 18.88
CA ALA A 89 20.43 -0.96 18.88
C ALA A 89 19.87 -1.36 17.50
N ALA A 90 19.07 -0.49 16.88
CA ALA A 90 18.54 -0.70 15.53
C ALA A 90 19.64 -0.78 14.48
N GLY A 91 20.65 0.09 14.55
CA GLY A 91 21.81 0.06 13.65
C GLY A 91 22.67 -1.21 13.80
N SER A 92 22.66 -1.85 14.97
CA SER A 92 23.41 -3.07 15.24
C SER A 92 22.60 -4.37 14.99
N SER A 93 21.27 -4.33 15.12
CA SER A 93 20.38 -5.45 14.76
C SER A 93 20.05 -5.50 13.26
N ALA A 94 20.07 -4.37 12.56
CA ALA A 94 19.91 -4.27 11.11
C ALA A 94 21.18 -4.67 10.32
N GLY A 95 22.00 -5.56 10.88
CA GLY A 95 23.11 -6.25 10.22
C GLY A 95 23.82 -5.44 9.13
N GLY A 96 24.39 -4.28 9.48
CA GLY A 96 25.15 -3.42 8.57
C GLY A 96 24.55 -3.31 7.17
N LEU A 97 23.55 -2.43 7.01
CA LEU A 97 22.85 -2.09 5.77
C LEU A 97 23.71 -2.34 4.52
N SER A 98 23.63 -3.55 3.98
CA SER A 98 24.35 -4.00 2.80
C SER A 98 23.30 -4.45 1.80
N LEU A 99 23.02 -3.59 0.82
CA LEU A 99 22.09 -3.85 -0.28
C LEU A 99 22.53 -5.02 -1.21
N ASN A 100 23.61 -5.74 -0.87
CA ASN A 100 24.05 -6.94 -1.59
C ASN A 100 23.67 -8.25 -0.88
N SER A 101 23.05 -8.21 0.30
CA SER A 101 22.68 -9.42 1.04
C SER A 101 21.40 -9.33 1.85
N LEU A 102 20.49 -8.40 1.50
CA LEU A 102 19.10 -8.57 1.92
C LEU A 102 18.54 -9.77 1.16
N ASP A 103 18.70 -10.95 1.76
CA ASP A 103 17.72 -12.02 1.61
C ASP A 103 16.46 -11.50 2.34
N PRO A 104 15.37 -11.17 1.64
CA PRO A 104 14.16 -10.63 2.25
C PRO A 104 13.56 -11.59 3.29
N ALA A 105 13.92 -12.88 3.26
CA ALA A 105 13.54 -13.85 4.28
C ALA A 105 14.28 -13.66 5.62
N ALA A 106 15.40 -12.94 5.66
CA ALA A 106 16.24 -12.76 6.85
C ALA A 106 15.89 -11.51 7.69
N ALA A 107 15.05 -10.60 7.17
CA ALA A 107 14.49 -9.49 7.96
C ALA A 107 13.33 -9.93 8.88
N LEU A 108 12.92 -11.20 8.79
CA LEU A 108 11.93 -11.83 9.64
C LEU A 108 12.56 -12.30 10.96
N THR A 109 12.88 -11.36 11.84
CA THR A 109 12.82 -11.65 13.28
C THR A 109 11.89 -10.63 13.91
N PRO A 110 10.64 -11.01 14.26
CA PRO A 110 9.86 -10.21 15.18
C PRO A 110 10.69 -10.04 16.45
N ALA A 111 10.95 -8.79 16.85
CA ALA A 111 11.32 -8.56 18.24
C ALA A 111 10.20 -9.19 19.08
N ALA A 112 10.57 -10.08 20.00
CA ALA A 112 9.63 -10.84 20.79
C ALA A 112 8.61 -9.89 21.43
N ASP A 113 7.34 -10.09 21.07
CA ASP A 113 6.16 -9.44 21.61
C ASP A 113 6.19 -9.48 23.16
N PRO A 114 6.35 -8.34 23.86
CA PRO A 114 6.05 -8.32 25.27
C PRO A 114 4.53 -8.39 25.38
N ALA A 115 4.01 -9.61 25.50
CA ALA A 115 2.59 -9.91 25.71
C ALA A 115 1.96 -8.94 26.73
N ALA A 116 1.42 -7.84 26.22
CA ALA A 116 0.59 -6.92 26.94
C ALA A 116 -0.82 -7.45 26.75
N ALA A 117 -1.43 -7.88 27.85
CA ALA A 117 -2.80 -8.36 27.88
C ALA A 117 -3.72 -7.29 27.27
N SER A 118 -4.07 -7.44 26.00
CA SER A 118 -5.21 -6.76 25.41
C SER A 118 -6.44 -7.28 26.12
N SER A 119 -7.12 -6.38 26.82
CA SER A 119 -8.54 -6.62 27.07
C SER A 119 -9.19 -6.50 25.70
N PRO A 120 -9.85 -7.53 25.16
CA PRO A 120 -10.60 -7.37 23.93
C PRO A 120 -11.56 -6.21 24.16
N ALA A 121 -11.57 -5.25 23.22
CA ALA A 121 -12.74 -4.43 23.05
C ALA A 121 -13.93 -5.40 23.02
N ASP A 122 -14.95 -5.12 23.81
CA ASP A 122 -16.12 -5.95 23.98
C ASP A 122 -16.65 -6.31 22.57
N ALA A 123 -16.33 -7.52 22.10
CA ALA A 123 -16.81 -8.06 20.83
C ALA A 123 -18.27 -8.45 21.01
N SER A 124 -19.09 -7.50 21.45
CA SER A 124 -20.52 -7.61 21.44
C SER A 124 -20.96 -7.42 20.00
N THR A 125 -21.12 -8.51 19.25
CA THR A 125 -21.83 -8.55 17.95
C THR A 125 -21.63 -7.27 17.13
N ALA A 126 -20.40 -7.01 16.68
CA ALA A 126 -20.07 -5.74 16.03
C ALA A 126 -20.98 -5.57 14.81
N ALA A 127 -21.86 -4.58 14.86
CA ALA A 127 -22.62 -4.13 13.71
C ALA A 127 -21.65 -3.61 12.66
N ASP A 128 -21.96 -3.81 11.39
CA ASP A 128 -21.21 -3.26 10.27
C ASP A 128 -20.95 -1.77 10.48
N VAL A 129 -19.69 -1.36 10.44
CA VAL A 129 -19.28 0.04 10.59
C VAL A 129 -18.85 0.57 9.23
N ALA A 130 -19.65 1.44 8.65
CA ALA A 130 -19.36 2.06 7.35
C ALA A 130 -18.57 3.36 7.53
N ILE A 131 -17.32 3.36 7.08
CA ILE A 131 -16.46 4.53 6.95
C ILE A 131 -16.69 5.15 5.56
N PRO A 132 -16.97 6.45 5.43
CA PRO A 132 -17.07 7.11 4.13
C PRO A 132 -15.77 6.99 3.34
N LEU A 133 -15.89 6.61 2.08
CA LEU A 133 -14.79 6.48 1.13
C LEU A 133 -14.98 7.51 0.00
N THR A 134 -13.90 8.15 -0.43
CA THR A 134 -13.90 9.11 -1.54
C THR A 134 -12.94 8.63 -2.62
N VAL A 135 -13.36 8.67 -3.88
CA VAL A 135 -12.50 8.30 -5.01
C VAL A 135 -11.88 9.57 -5.60
N TYR A 136 -10.57 9.73 -5.43
CA TYR A 136 -9.79 10.79 -6.04
C TYR A 136 -9.27 10.37 -7.42
N GLU A 137 -9.13 11.36 -8.32
CA GLU A 137 -8.54 11.20 -9.67
C GLU A 137 -9.12 10.07 -10.56
N GLY A 138 -10.28 9.52 -10.16
CA GLY A 138 -10.99 8.45 -10.84
C GLY A 138 -10.61 7.04 -10.42
N THR A 139 -9.47 6.84 -9.75
CA THR A 139 -8.93 5.51 -9.41
C THR A 139 -8.44 5.34 -7.98
N GLU A 140 -8.46 6.41 -7.17
CA GLU A 140 -7.78 6.43 -5.86
C GLU A 140 -8.81 6.43 -4.72
N PRO A 141 -9.29 5.26 -4.27
CA PRO A 141 -10.21 5.19 -3.14
C PRO A 141 -9.48 5.60 -1.86
N ALA A 142 -10.05 6.52 -1.09
CA ALA A 142 -9.40 7.07 0.09
C ALA A 142 -10.38 7.25 1.25
N VAL A 143 -9.84 7.19 2.46
CA VAL A 143 -10.55 7.51 3.70
C VAL A 143 -9.77 8.58 4.47
N ASP A 144 -10.47 9.41 5.22
CA ASP A 144 -9.83 10.38 6.10
C ASP A 144 -9.44 9.72 7.42
N VAL A 145 -8.18 9.88 7.81
CA VAL A 145 -7.65 9.37 9.10
C VAL A 145 -7.03 10.47 9.93
N SER A 146 -7.21 10.40 11.25
CA SER A 146 -6.48 11.21 12.22
C SER A 146 -5.58 10.30 13.07
N VAL A 147 -4.29 10.61 13.10
CA VAL A 147 -3.29 9.90 13.90
C VAL A 147 -3.05 10.65 15.20
N ASN A 148 -3.20 9.97 16.33
CA ASN A 148 -2.99 10.52 17.68
C ASN A 148 -3.80 11.79 17.97
N GLY A 149 -5.03 11.88 17.43
CA GLY A 149 -5.88 13.07 17.55
C GLY A 149 -5.37 14.30 16.79
N GLY A 150 -4.51 14.09 15.79
CA GLY A 150 -4.03 15.11 14.86
C GLY A 150 -5.09 15.58 13.87
N SER A 151 -4.66 16.31 12.83
CA SER A 151 -5.57 16.69 11.73
C SER A 151 -5.93 15.46 10.90
N GLU A 152 -7.11 15.49 10.27
CA GLU A 152 -7.51 14.48 9.29
C GLU A 152 -6.63 14.58 8.03
N ILE A 153 -6.23 13.41 7.53
CA ILE A 153 -5.36 13.22 6.38
C ILE A 153 -6.04 12.20 5.45
N PRO A 154 -6.27 12.50 4.16
CA PRO A 154 -6.78 11.50 3.23
C PRO A 154 -5.69 10.48 2.94
N VAL A 155 -5.98 9.21 3.19
CA VAL A 155 -5.08 8.09 2.90
C VAL A 155 -5.69 7.15 1.88
N LEU A 156 -4.88 6.71 0.92
CA LEU A 156 -5.26 5.72 -0.09
C LEU A 156 -5.63 4.40 0.61
N VAL A 157 -6.81 3.87 0.32
CA VAL A 157 -7.17 2.50 0.65
C VAL A 157 -6.49 1.61 -0.38
N ASP A 158 -5.46 0.90 0.04
CA ASP A 158 -4.58 0.14 -0.83
C ASP A 158 -4.65 -1.34 -0.45
N THR A 159 -5.31 -2.16 -1.27
CA THR A 159 -5.34 -3.60 -1.03
C THR A 159 -4.03 -4.28 -1.39
N GLY A 160 -3.25 -3.71 -2.32
CA GLY A 160 -1.91 -4.14 -2.79
C GLY A 160 -0.76 -3.83 -1.83
N SER A 161 -1.06 -3.49 -0.57
CA SER A 161 -0.05 -3.35 0.47
C SER A 161 -0.60 -3.58 1.87
N SER A 162 0.30 -3.63 2.86
CA SER A 162 -0.05 -3.78 4.29
C SER A 162 0.62 -2.72 5.18
N GLY A 163 -0.17 -2.06 6.02
CA GLY A 163 0.31 -1.06 7.00
C GLY A 163 -0.15 0.36 6.70
N LEU A 164 -0.18 1.22 7.73
CA LEU A 164 -0.55 2.63 7.59
C LEU A 164 0.71 3.49 7.53
N VAL A 165 0.98 4.11 6.38
CA VAL A 165 2.13 4.97 6.16
C VAL A 165 1.69 6.43 6.00
N VAL A 166 2.22 7.30 6.86
CA VAL A 166 1.99 8.75 6.79
C VAL A 166 3.31 9.51 6.87
N PRO A 167 3.48 10.61 6.13
CA PRO A 167 4.69 11.42 6.22
C PRO A 167 4.70 12.28 7.48
N TRP A 168 5.86 12.42 8.12
CA TRP A 168 5.98 13.24 9.34
C TRP A 168 5.54 14.70 9.14
N GLN A 169 5.64 15.22 7.92
CA GLN A 169 5.23 16.57 7.55
C GLN A 169 3.72 16.78 7.73
N ASP A 170 2.90 15.76 7.54
CA ASP A 170 1.45 15.85 7.72
C ASP A 170 1.04 15.75 9.20
N LEU A 171 1.84 15.07 10.03
CA LEU A 171 1.71 15.14 11.49
C LEU A 171 2.22 16.47 12.06
N GLY A 172 3.22 17.05 11.39
CA GLY A 172 4.01 18.16 11.88
C GLY A 172 4.92 17.77 13.06
N LEU A 173 5.91 18.62 13.34
CA LEU A 173 6.91 18.33 14.36
C LEU A 173 6.31 18.15 15.76
N LYS A 174 5.24 18.88 16.10
CA LYS A 174 4.54 18.70 17.37
C LYS A 174 3.84 17.34 17.43
N GLY A 175 3.09 16.98 16.38
CA GLY A 175 2.38 15.70 16.32
C GLY A 175 3.35 14.53 16.40
N LEU A 176 4.47 14.60 15.68
CA LEU A 176 5.54 13.61 15.77
C LEU A 176 6.10 13.46 17.19
N LEU A 177 6.34 14.56 17.90
CA LEU A 177 6.81 14.51 19.30
C LEU A 177 5.74 13.97 20.26
N ASP A 178 4.46 14.26 20.01
CA ASP A 178 3.35 13.77 20.83
C ASP A 178 3.15 12.25 20.69
N LEU A 179 3.66 11.62 19.61
CA LEU A 179 3.67 10.15 19.46
C LEU A 179 4.59 9.46 20.47
N GLY A 180 5.58 10.17 21.03
CA GLY A 180 6.54 9.61 21.97
C GLY A 180 7.65 8.81 21.29
N PHE A 181 8.00 7.66 21.85
CA PHE A 181 9.08 6.82 21.33
C PHE A 181 8.60 5.89 20.24
N PRO A 182 9.35 5.74 19.13
CA PRO A 182 9.05 4.72 18.15
C PRO A 182 9.23 3.33 18.75
N THR A 183 8.38 2.41 18.32
CA THR A 183 8.45 0.97 18.63
C THR A 183 9.25 0.20 17.59
N GLY A 184 9.45 0.79 16.40
CA GLY A 184 10.18 0.18 15.28
C GLY A 184 10.83 1.20 14.35
N ILE A 185 11.74 0.70 13.52
CA ILE A 185 12.39 1.45 12.45
C ILE A 185 12.66 0.49 11.30
N GLY A 186 12.43 0.94 10.07
CA GLY A 186 12.64 0.10 8.90
C GLY A 186 12.76 0.89 7.61
N LEU A 187 13.04 0.16 6.55
CA LEU A 187 13.03 0.64 5.18
C LEU A 187 11.94 -0.09 4.40
N SER A 188 11.23 0.64 3.55
CA SER A 188 10.23 0.06 2.65
C SER A 188 10.16 0.90 1.38
N GLY A 189 9.28 0.53 0.45
CA GLY A 189 9.05 1.26 -0.78
C GLY A 189 7.67 0.95 -1.37
N TYR A 190 7.22 1.81 -2.28
CA TYR A 190 5.94 1.65 -2.98
C TYR A 190 6.15 1.59 -4.49
N SER A 191 5.50 0.59 -5.11
CA SER A 191 5.39 0.37 -6.57
C SER A 191 6.72 0.40 -7.33
N GLY A 192 7.84 0.15 -6.65
CA GLY A 192 9.18 0.30 -7.21
C GLY A 192 9.54 1.73 -7.62
N GLY A 193 8.79 2.75 -7.20
CA GLY A 193 9.00 4.16 -7.55
C GLY A 193 9.64 4.99 -6.43
N VAL A 194 9.33 4.70 -5.17
CA VAL A 194 9.88 5.42 -4.03
C VAL A 194 10.28 4.46 -2.93
N ASP A 195 11.47 4.66 -2.36
CA ASP A 195 11.92 4.01 -1.15
C ASP A 195 11.92 5.02 0.00
N TYR A 196 11.72 4.55 1.23
CA TYR A 196 11.65 5.41 2.40
C TYR A 196 12.11 4.73 3.69
N LEU A 197 12.65 5.54 4.59
CA LEU A 197 12.90 5.25 5.98
C LEU A 197 11.68 5.65 6.80
N TYR A 198 11.19 4.74 7.64
CA TYR A 198 10.09 5.00 8.54
C TYR A 198 10.42 4.65 9.99
N LEU A 199 9.65 5.25 10.89
CA LEU A 199 9.58 4.92 12.31
C LEU A 199 8.17 4.44 12.63
N THR A 200 8.05 3.30 13.29
CA THR A 200 6.76 2.72 13.69
C THR A 200 6.37 3.23 15.06
N TYR A 201 5.10 3.59 15.24
CA TYR A 201 4.51 3.99 16.53
C TYR A 201 3.20 3.26 16.74
N ASP A 202 2.99 2.73 17.94
CA ASP A 202 1.68 2.23 18.35
C ASP A 202 0.86 3.39 18.93
N THR A 203 -0.20 3.79 18.22
CA THR A 203 -0.99 4.96 18.59
C THR A 203 -2.47 4.81 18.25
N THR A 204 -3.24 5.87 18.48
CA THR A 204 -4.65 5.94 18.10
C THR A 204 -4.78 6.34 16.63
N VAL A 205 -5.69 5.66 15.92
CA VAL A 205 -6.10 6.05 14.56
C VAL A 205 -7.61 6.19 14.57
N ASP A 206 -8.11 7.37 14.21
CA ASP A 206 -9.52 7.68 14.05
C ASP A 206 -9.86 7.78 12.57
N TYR A 207 -10.94 7.14 12.14
CA TYR A 207 -11.38 7.05 10.76
C TYR A 207 -12.60 7.97 10.54
N GLY A 208 -12.33 9.27 10.39
CA GLY A 208 -13.34 10.31 10.17
C GLY A 208 -14.39 10.43 11.27
N GLY A 209 -14.02 10.14 12.52
CA GLY A 209 -14.89 10.15 13.70
C GLY A 209 -15.92 9.03 13.75
N VAL A 210 -15.88 8.08 12.81
CA VAL A 210 -16.80 6.93 12.75
C VAL A 210 -16.35 5.84 13.72
N VAL A 211 -15.04 5.57 13.72
CA VAL A 211 -14.42 4.52 14.52
C VAL A 211 -12.98 4.89 14.83
N SER A 212 -12.51 4.48 16.01
CA SER A 212 -11.15 4.75 16.46
C SER A 212 -10.51 3.52 17.07
N SER A 213 -9.26 3.25 16.74
CA SER A 213 -8.42 2.27 17.41
C SER A 213 -7.49 2.95 18.42
N SER A 214 -6.98 2.19 19.40
CA SER A 214 -6.13 2.73 20.47
C SER A 214 -4.69 2.22 20.47
N ASN A 215 -4.38 1.21 19.67
CA ASN A 215 -3.06 0.58 19.60
C ASN A 215 -2.81 0.03 18.20
N THR A 216 -2.91 0.91 17.21
CA THR A 216 -2.65 0.58 15.80
C THR A 216 -1.23 1.00 15.45
N PRO A 217 -0.42 0.12 14.83
CA PRO A 217 0.87 0.48 14.28
C PRO A 217 0.71 1.51 13.15
N VAL A 218 1.45 2.60 13.25
CA VAL A 218 1.54 3.65 12.23
C VAL A 218 3.00 3.87 11.88
N ASP A 219 3.32 3.72 10.60
CA ASP A 219 4.65 3.92 10.06
C ASP A 219 4.79 5.36 9.56
N VAL A 220 5.61 6.14 10.26
CA VAL A 220 5.84 7.52 9.90
C VAL A 220 7.05 7.62 8.99
N GLU A 221 6.83 7.99 7.72
CA GLU A 221 7.93 8.29 6.79
C GLU A 221 8.71 9.50 7.31
N ILE A 222 10.02 9.32 7.48
CA ILE A 222 10.96 10.33 7.95
C ILE A 222 11.76 10.92 6.80
N PHE A 223 12.14 10.06 5.85
CA PHE A 223 12.94 10.41 4.69
C PHE A 223 12.72 9.42 3.55
N SER A 224 12.68 9.92 2.32
CA SER A 224 12.42 9.12 1.12
C SER A 224 13.31 9.53 -0.05
N TRP A 225 13.50 8.59 -1.00
CA TRP A 225 14.32 8.79 -2.19
C TRP A 225 13.76 8.02 -3.40
N PRO A 226 14.04 8.49 -4.64
CA PRO A 226 13.62 7.80 -5.84
C PRO A 226 14.42 6.50 -6.05
N THR A 227 13.76 5.45 -6.54
CA THR A 227 14.42 4.19 -6.93
C THR A 227 15.20 4.30 -8.25
N SER A 228 14.84 5.27 -9.09
CA SER A 228 15.53 5.58 -10.35
C SER A 228 15.43 7.08 -10.71
N PRO A 229 16.29 7.60 -11.61
CA PRO A 229 16.27 9.02 -12.00
C PRO A 229 14.93 9.53 -12.57
N ASP A 230 14.08 8.63 -13.07
CA ASP A 230 12.77 8.95 -13.63
C ASP A 230 11.62 8.80 -12.61
N SER A 231 11.91 8.35 -11.39
CA SER A 231 10.92 8.12 -10.34
C SER A 231 10.65 9.39 -9.52
N PRO A 232 9.52 9.46 -8.80
CA PRO A 232 9.20 10.60 -7.94
C PRO A 232 10.31 10.86 -6.91
N PRO A 233 10.70 12.12 -6.69
CA PRO A 233 11.86 12.44 -5.86
C PRO A 233 11.64 12.26 -4.35
N SER A 234 10.40 12.08 -3.90
CA SER A 234 10.03 11.84 -2.50
C SER A 234 8.69 11.13 -2.40
N PHE A 235 8.36 10.62 -1.22
CA PHE A 235 7.08 10.00 -0.90
C PHE A 235 5.89 10.94 -1.16
N GLN A 236 6.03 12.20 -0.77
CA GLN A 236 4.99 13.21 -1.00
C GLN A 236 4.81 13.51 -2.50
N ALA A 237 5.90 13.48 -3.27
CA ALA A 237 5.83 13.68 -4.72
C ALA A 237 5.26 12.45 -5.45
N PHE A 238 5.41 11.26 -4.86
CA PHE A 238 4.78 10.03 -5.34
C PHE A 238 3.25 10.16 -5.26
N LEU A 239 2.73 10.57 -4.09
CA LEU A 239 1.28 10.72 -3.84
C LEU A 239 0.65 12.00 -4.41
N ALA A 240 1.46 12.97 -4.87
CA ALA A 240 0.99 14.33 -5.11
C ALA A 240 -0.09 14.47 -6.18
N ASP A 241 -0.09 13.63 -7.22
CA ASP A 241 -1.12 13.70 -8.27
C ASP A 241 -2.30 12.77 -8.00
N ASP A 242 -2.34 12.09 -6.85
CA ASP A 242 -3.38 11.14 -6.47
C ASP A 242 -4.33 11.76 -5.42
N ASP A 243 -4.10 13.04 -5.07
CA ASP A 243 -4.83 13.85 -4.07
C ASP A 243 -4.95 13.22 -2.66
N VAL A 244 -4.12 12.22 -2.38
CA VAL A 244 -3.92 11.58 -1.08
C VAL A 244 -2.60 12.01 -0.43
N ARG A 245 -2.45 11.72 0.85
CA ARG A 245 -1.33 12.18 1.69
C ARG A 245 -0.67 11.08 2.52
N GLY A 246 -1.22 9.87 2.48
CA GLY A 246 -0.61 8.65 2.99
C GLY A 246 -1.22 7.44 2.33
N ILE A 247 -0.76 6.26 2.73
CA ILE A 247 -1.24 4.98 2.20
C ILE A 247 -1.69 4.14 3.39
N MET A 248 -2.90 3.60 3.30
CA MET A 248 -3.46 2.63 4.23
C MET A 248 -3.54 1.28 3.51
N GLY A 249 -2.45 0.53 3.62
CA GLY A 249 -2.37 -0.86 3.18
C GLY A 249 -3.28 -1.75 4.00
N ILE A 250 -4.31 -2.33 3.37
CA ILE A 250 -5.32 -3.17 4.00
C ILE A 250 -5.28 -4.63 3.53
N GLY A 251 -4.29 -5.02 2.71
CA GLY A 251 -4.02 -6.41 2.35
C GLY A 251 -3.72 -7.28 3.57
N ASP A 252 -3.96 -8.59 3.45
CA ASP A 252 -3.66 -9.56 4.53
C ASP A 252 -2.29 -10.23 4.34
N ASN A 253 -1.94 -10.52 3.09
CA ASN A 253 -0.77 -11.30 2.71
C ASN A 253 0.19 -10.55 1.76
N ASP A 254 0.13 -9.23 1.76
CA ASP A 254 0.96 -8.40 0.88
C ASP A 254 2.22 -7.83 1.56
N ALA A 255 3.09 -7.24 0.73
CA ALA A 255 4.23 -6.46 1.14
C ALA A 255 3.81 -5.15 1.80
N GLY A 256 4.65 -4.68 2.71
CA GLY A 256 4.47 -3.41 3.39
C GLY A 256 5.28 -3.34 4.67
N PRO A 257 5.35 -2.16 5.30
CA PRO A 257 6.14 -1.99 6.52
C PRO A 257 5.52 -2.69 7.75
N GLY A 258 4.26 -3.09 7.69
CA GLY A 258 3.57 -3.70 8.82
C GLY A 258 2.36 -4.55 8.43
N ILE A 259 1.50 -4.79 9.41
CA ILE A 259 0.20 -5.45 9.21
C ILE A 259 -0.88 -4.40 8.89
N SER A 260 -1.97 -4.80 8.22
CA SER A 260 -3.14 -3.94 8.05
C SER A 260 -3.54 -3.28 9.38
N PRO A 261 -3.77 -1.95 9.42
CA PRO A 261 -4.15 -1.25 10.64
C PRO A 261 -5.53 -1.70 11.16
N LEU A 262 -6.40 -2.18 10.26
CA LEU A 262 -7.72 -2.72 10.60
C LEU A 262 -7.59 -4.11 11.23
N LYS A 263 -6.72 -4.97 10.68
CA LYS A 263 -6.38 -6.26 11.29
C LYS A 263 -5.76 -6.05 12.67
N ALA A 264 -4.83 -5.09 12.81
CA ALA A 264 -4.21 -4.73 14.08
C ALA A 264 -5.24 -4.25 15.12
N ALA A 265 -6.28 -3.54 14.68
CA ALA A 265 -7.38 -3.09 15.52
C ALA A 265 -8.36 -4.22 15.91
N GLY A 266 -8.19 -5.43 15.36
CA GLY A 266 -8.96 -6.62 15.72
C GLY A 266 -10.19 -6.88 14.86
N TYR A 267 -10.31 -6.23 13.69
CA TYR A 267 -11.37 -6.54 12.74
C TYR A 267 -11.09 -7.87 12.02
N GLU A 268 -12.15 -8.66 11.79
CA GLU A 268 -12.05 -9.94 11.07
C GLU A 268 -11.88 -9.75 9.56
N GLY A 269 -12.25 -8.57 9.05
CA GLY A 269 -12.10 -8.20 7.66
C GLY A 269 -12.75 -6.86 7.36
N VAL A 270 -12.74 -6.50 6.08
CA VAL A 270 -13.23 -5.22 5.58
C VAL A 270 -13.78 -5.38 4.16
N LEU A 271 -14.95 -4.79 3.89
CA LEU A 271 -15.52 -4.65 2.55
C LEU A 271 -15.12 -3.30 1.96
N VAL A 272 -14.44 -3.32 0.81
CA VAL A 272 -14.23 -2.14 -0.04
C VAL A 272 -15.42 -2.03 -0.99
N ASP A 273 -16.40 -1.19 -0.64
CA ASP A 273 -17.61 -0.93 -1.43
C ASP A 273 -17.52 0.44 -2.09
N VAL A 274 -16.59 0.55 -3.03
CA VAL A 274 -16.41 1.71 -3.91
C VAL A 274 -17.73 2.13 -4.59
N PRO A 275 -18.59 1.21 -5.11
CA PRO A 275 -19.86 1.60 -5.72
C PRO A 275 -20.85 2.29 -4.78
N GLN A 276 -20.71 2.12 -3.47
CA GLN A 276 -21.49 2.82 -2.44
C GLN A 276 -20.69 3.87 -1.66
N ASP A 277 -19.47 4.20 -2.09
CA ASP A 277 -18.58 5.16 -1.44
C ASP A 277 -18.32 4.79 0.04
N GLN A 278 -18.10 3.51 0.34
CA GLN A 278 -17.94 3.00 1.70
C GLN A 278 -16.82 1.98 1.87
N LEU A 279 -16.15 2.06 3.02
CA LEU A 279 -15.31 1.00 3.57
C LEU A 279 -16.02 0.43 4.80
N ILE A 280 -16.45 -0.83 4.76
CA ILE A 280 -17.30 -1.42 5.80
C ILE A 280 -16.49 -2.41 6.63
N LEU A 281 -16.30 -2.09 7.90
CA LEU A 281 -15.65 -2.98 8.87
C LEU A 281 -16.67 -3.94 9.48
N GLY A 282 -16.28 -5.19 9.66
CA GLY A 282 -17.10 -6.16 10.35
C GLY A 282 -17.02 -7.54 9.72
N PRO A 283 -17.94 -8.44 10.10
CA PRO A 283 -18.00 -9.77 9.53
C PRO A 283 -18.28 -9.74 8.03
N ASN A 284 -17.67 -10.72 7.38
CA ASN A 284 -17.94 -11.25 6.05
C ASN A 284 -19.47 -11.17 5.70
N PRO A 285 -19.93 -10.27 4.78
CA PRO A 285 -21.35 -10.10 4.41
C PRO A 285 -21.91 -11.21 3.48
N TYR A 286 -21.29 -12.39 3.55
CA TYR A 286 -21.31 -13.54 2.65
C TYR A 286 -22.70 -14.07 2.31
N THR A 287 -23.03 -14.27 1.03
CA THR A 287 -24.04 -15.20 0.55
C THR A 287 -23.40 -16.41 -0.14
N THR A 288 -24.22 -17.42 -0.45
CA THR A 288 -23.74 -18.64 -1.11
C THR A 288 -23.34 -18.45 -2.58
N ASP A 289 -23.65 -17.31 -3.18
CA ASP A 289 -23.47 -17.06 -4.61
C ASP A 289 -22.20 -16.23 -4.90
N ASP A 290 -21.49 -15.77 -3.86
CA ASP A 290 -20.28 -14.94 -3.98
C ASP A 290 -19.02 -15.77 -4.33
N ILE A 291 -18.09 -15.17 -5.09
CA ILE A 291 -16.87 -15.87 -5.57
C ILE A 291 -15.72 -15.63 -4.59
N THR A 292 -15.29 -16.69 -3.92
CA THR A 292 -14.16 -16.65 -2.96
C THR A 292 -12.85 -17.08 -3.59
N LEU A 293 -11.85 -16.22 -3.49
CA LEU A 293 -10.47 -16.48 -3.88
C LEU A 293 -9.62 -16.75 -2.64
N SER A 294 -8.69 -17.69 -2.77
CA SER A 294 -7.64 -17.90 -1.75
C SER A 294 -6.56 -16.85 -1.92
N GLY A 295 -6.12 -16.28 -0.81
CA GLY A 295 -5.18 -15.17 -0.74
C GLY A 295 -5.87 -13.79 -0.80
N ALA A 296 -5.33 -12.81 -0.08
CA ALA A 296 -5.74 -11.41 -0.18
C ALA A 296 -4.58 -10.43 0.04
N PRO A 297 -4.13 -9.67 -0.98
CA PRO A 297 -4.72 -9.54 -2.33
C PRO A 297 -4.13 -10.51 -3.38
N ILE A 298 -3.04 -11.20 -3.07
CA ILE A 298 -2.31 -12.02 -4.06
C ILE A 298 -2.99 -13.37 -4.24
N THR A 299 -3.41 -13.68 -5.47
CA THR A 299 -4.19 -14.87 -5.79
C THR A 299 -3.89 -15.41 -7.21
N ASN A 300 -4.38 -16.61 -7.54
CA ASN A 300 -4.24 -17.15 -8.90
C ASN A 300 -5.46 -16.76 -9.74
N LEU A 301 -5.22 -16.12 -10.88
CA LEU A 301 -6.24 -15.66 -11.81
C LEU A 301 -6.01 -16.25 -13.21
N GLU A 302 -7.04 -16.23 -14.04
CA GLU A 302 -6.91 -16.47 -15.48
C GLU A 302 -7.42 -15.27 -16.27
N VAL A 303 -6.70 -14.85 -17.31
CA VAL A 303 -7.03 -13.67 -18.12
C VAL A 303 -7.31 -14.07 -19.56
N SER A 304 -8.46 -13.66 -20.08
CA SER A 304 -8.82 -13.77 -21.50
C SER A 304 -8.81 -12.41 -22.17
N ILE A 305 -8.16 -12.34 -23.33
CA ILE A 305 -8.14 -11.15 -24.20
C ILE A 305 -9.04 -11.41 -25.41
N ASP A 306 -10.04 -10.55 -25.63
CA ASP A 306 -11.01 -10.62 -26.74
C ASP A 306 -11.69 -12.00 -26.90
N GLY A 307 -11.95 -12.68 -25.78
CA GLY A 307 -12.55 -14.02 -25.75
C GLY A 307 -11.60 -15.14 -26.19
N GLY A 308 -10.29 -14.88 -26.24
CA GLY A 308 -9.26 -15.89 -26.46
C GLY A 308 -9.15 -16.89 -25.30
N SER A 309 -8.30 -17.90 -25.46
CA SER A 309 -8.03 -18.85 -24.38
C SER A 309 -7.48 -18.13 -23.14
N PRO A 310 -8.04 -18.39 -21.94
CA PRO A 310 -7.49 -17.81 -20.71
C PRO A 310 -6.03 -18.19 -20.49
N VAL A 311 -5.26 -17.24 -19.98
CA VAL A 311 -3.84 -17.40 -19.60
C VAL A 311 -3.75 -17.23 -18.08
N ALA A 312 -3.17 -18.21 -17.40
CA ALA A 312 -2.97 -18.14 -15.96
C ALA A 312 -1.92 -17.08 -15.59
N VAL A 313 -2.21 -16.31 -14.56
CA VAL A 313 -1.33 -15.30 -13.96
C VAL A 313 -1.43 -15.37 -12.44
N THR A 314 -0.36 -14.94 -11.75
CA THR A 314 -0.52 -14.49 -10.37
C THR A 314 -1.12 -13.09 -10.44
N GLY A 315 -2.22 -12.83 -9.74
CA GLY A 315 -2.88 -11.55 -9.70
C GLY A 315 -2.74 -10.90 -8.33
N ASP A 316 -2.37 -9.64 -8.31
CA ASP A 316 -2.55 -8.73 -7.20
C ASP A 316 -3.83 -7.92 -7.43
N VAL A 317 -4.83 -8.14 -6.58
CA VAL A 317 -6.10 -7.41 -6.68
C VAL A 317 -6.00 -6.13 -5.88
N ASP A 318 -5.52 -5.09 -6.55
CA ASP A 318 -5.00 -3.86 -5.93
C ASP A 318 -5.89 -2.64 -6.21
N SER A 319 -6.56 -2.11 -5.18
CA SER A 319 -7.36 -0.89 -5.26
C SER A 319 -6.53 0.38 -5.43
N GLY A 320 -5.25 0.36 -5.06
CA GLY A 320 -4.26 1.42 -5.27
C GLY A 320 -3.48 1.30 -6.59
N GLY A 321 -3.68 0.21 -7.35
CA GLY A 321 -2.95 -0.09 -8.59
C GLY A 321 -3.35 0.76 -9.80
N VAL A 322 -4.16 1.80 -9.60
CA VAL A 322 -4.62 2.74 -10.64
C VAL A 322 -5.37 2.01 -11.77
N TYR A 323 -4.76 1.87 -12.96
CA TYR A 323 -5.32 1.17 -14.12
C TYR A 323 -4.74 -0.25 -14.29
N GLY A 324 -3.89 -0.68 -13.36
CA GLY A 324 -3.28 -2.00 -13.33
C GLY A 324 -2.10 -2.19 -14.27
N THR A 325 -1.51 -3.39 -14.19
CA THR A 325 -0.45 -3.86 -15.07
C THR A 325 -0.77 -5.23 -15.62
N MET A 326 -0.34 -5.50 -16.85
CA MET A 326 -0.58 -6.77 -17.52
C MET A 326 0.76 -7.34 -18.02
N PRO A 327 1.10 -8.59 -17.66
CA PRO A 327 2.34 -9.19 -18.13
C PRO A 327 2.29 -9.45 -19.64
N GLU A 328 3.41 -9.20 -20.34
CA GLU A 328 3.53 -9.42 -21.79
C GLU A 328 3.35 -10.90 -22.19
N SER A 329 3.41 -11.83 -21.23
CA SER A 329 3.07 -13.25 -21.42
C SER A 329 1.60 -13.48 -21.74
N VAL A 330 0.70 -12.57 -21.35
CA VAL A 330 -0.74 -12.61 -21.68
C VAL A 330 -0.97 -12.00 -23.06
N THR A 331 -0.41 -10.81 -23.30
CA THR A 331 -0.52 -10.11 -24.59
C THR A 331 0.60 -9.09 -24.76
N ASP A 332 1.07 -8.90 -26.00
CA ASP A 332 2.08 -7.90 -26.37
C ASP A 332 1.49 -6.55 -26.81
N ASN A 333 0.15 -6.44 -26.83
CA ASN A 333 -0.55 -5.23 -27.24
C ASN A 333 -1.95 -5.14 -26.61
N LEU A 334 -2.32 -3.95 -26.12
CA LEU A 334 -3.64 -3.63 -25.55
C LEU A 334 -4.15 -2.31 -26.12
N PRO A 335 -4.61 -2.27 -27.39
CA PRO A 335 -5.23 -1.09 -27.93
C PRO A 335 -6.57 -0.82 -27.24
N ALA A 336 -7.01 0.44 -27.25
CA ALA A 336 -8.37 0.79 -26.83
C ALA A 336 -9.41 -0.02 -27.63
N GLY A 337 -10.42 -0.54 -26.94
CA GLY A 337 -11.44 -1.42 -27.50
C GLY A 337 -11.19 -2.91 -27.29
N THR A 338 -10.09 -3.29 -26.66
CA THR A 338 -9.80 -4.68 -26.28
C THR A 338 -10.62 -5.08 -25.06
N THR A 339 -11.29 -6.22 -25.12
CA THR A 339 -12.01 -6.79 -23.97
C THR A 339 -11.04 -7.62 -23.15
N ILE A 340 -10.95 -7.30 -21.86
CA ILE A 340 -10.21 -8.07 -20.86
C ILE A 340 -11.26 -8.71 -19.96
N THR A 341 -11.18 -10.02 -19.79
CA THR A 341 -12.03 -10.76 -18.86
C THR A 341 -11.15 -11.57 -17.93
N VAL A 342 -11.40 -11.44 -16.64
CA VAL A 342 -10.61 -12.10 -15.59
C VAL A 342 -11.49 -13.12 -14.88
N TYR A 343 -10.93 -14.29 -14.65
CA TYR A 343 -11.58 -15.45 -14.05
C TYR A 343 -10.81 -15.90 -12.81
N ASP A 344 -11.49 -16.61 -11.94
CA ASP A 344 -10.84 -17.41 -10.90
C ASP A 344 -10.12 -18.63 -11.50
N GLY A 345 -9.38 -19.37 -10.66
CA GLY A 345 -8.72 -20.61 -11.09
C GLY A 345 -9.66 -21.77 -11.45
N SER A 346 -10.98 -21.61 -11.31
CA SER A 346 -12.00 -22.61 -11.69
C SER A 346 -12.67 -22.29 -13.03
N GLY A 347 -12.40 -21.11 -13.60
CA GLY A 347 -12.98 -20.60 -14.84
C GLY A 347 -14.28 -19.83 -14.65
N GLN A 348 -14.61 -19.41 -13.42
CA GLN A 348 -15.72 -18.50 -13.13
C GLN A 348 -15.28 -17.05 -13.35
N GLU A 349 -16.07 -16.29 -14.12
CA GLU A 349 -15.78 -14.88 -14.40
C GLU A 349 -15.88 -14.05 -13.12
N LEU A 350 -14.84 -13.26 -12.83
CA LEU A 350 -14.80 -12.30 -11.73
C LEU A 350 -15.25 -10.92 -12.21
N TYR A 351 -14.64 -10.42 -13.28
CA TYR A 351 -14.99 -9.14 -13.89
C TYR A 351 -14.55 -9.08 -15.35
N SER A 352 -15.16 -8.15 -16.09
CA SER A 352 -14.86 -7.91 -17.49
C SER A 352 -14.97 -6.44 -17.81
N TYR A 353 -14.07 -5.93 -18.66
CA TYR A 353 -14.13 -4.56 -19.13
C TYR A 353 -13.51 -4.42 -20.51
N THR A 354 -13.84 -3.32 -21.18
CA THR A 354 -13.23 -2.96 -22.46
C THR A 354 -12.29 -1.79 -22.23
N THR A 355 -11.02 -1.98 -22.60
CA THR A 355 -10.03 -0.92 -22.50
C THR A 355 -10.49 0.31 -23.28
N THR A 356 -10.17 1.48 -22.75
CA THR A 356 -10.43 2.74 -23.46
C THR A 356 -9.11 3.38 -23.83
N ALA A 357 -9.17 4.59 -24.40
CA ALA A 357 -7.93 5.33 -24.58
C ALA A 357 -7.26 5.57 -23.23
N THR A 358 -8.00 5.80 -22.14
CA THR A 358 -7.54 6.28 -20.81
C THR A 358 -7.66 5.26 -19.69
N ASN A 359 -8.19 4.07 -19.97
CA ASN A 359 -8.35 2.97 -19.01
C ASN A 359 -7.82 1.73 -19.69
N ASP A 360 -6.52 1.51 -19.56
CA ASP A 360 -5.77 0.37 -20.09
C ASP A 360 -4.61 0.06 -19.13
N PRO A 361 -4.35 -1.22 -18.83
CA PRO A 361 -3.26 -1.59 -17.95
C PRO A 361 -1.93 -1.42 -18.67
N THR A 362 -0.89 -1.09 -17.92
CA THR A 362 0.46 -0.96 -18.49
C THR A 362 1.05 -2.34 -18.73
N LEU A 363 1.56 -2.60 -19.95
CA LEU A 363 2.26 -3.84 -20.25
C LEU A 363 3.62 -3.90 -19.55
N VAL A 364 3.89 -5.02 -18.88
CA VAL A 364 5.15 -5.27 -18.16
C VAL A 364 5.86 -6.52 -18.70
N SER A 365 7.13 -6.37 -19.08
CA SER A 365 7.92 -7.43 -19.74
C SER A 365 8.70 -8.33 -18.77
N SER A 366 8.91 -7.87 -17.54
CA SER A 366 9.79 -8.48 -16.53
C SER A 366 9.04 -9.27 -15.44
N SER A 367 7.71 -9.31 -15.49
CA SER A 367 6.87 -9.97 -14.50
C SER A 367 5.90 -10.94 -15.17
N SER A 368 5.55 -12.02 -14.47
CA SER A 368 4.38 -12.87 -14.78
C SER A 368 3.13 -12.42 -14.05
N ASP A 369 3.27 -11.45 -13.16
CA ASP A 369 2.23 -11.04 -12.23
C ASP A 369 1.43 -9.90 -12.85
N MET A 370 0.12 -9.99 -12.70
CA MET A 370 -0.84 -8.97 -13.07
C MET A 370 -1.18 -8.15 -11.83
N ASP A 371 -1.33 -6.85 -12.01
CA ASP A 371 -1.98 -5.96 -11.04
C ASP A 371 -3.33 -5.57 -11.67
N THR A 372 -4.44 -5.83 -10.99
CA THR A 372 -5.77 -5.55 -11.55
C THR A 372 -6.06 -4.06 -11.68
N GLY A 373 -5.38 -3.24 -10.89
CA GLY A 373 -5.77 -1.89 -10.58
C GLY A 373 -7.17 -1.81 -10.00
N TYR A 374 -7.73 -0.62 -10.12
CA TYR A 374 -9.00 -0.22 -9.53
C TYR A 374 -10.26 -0.79 -10.22
N GLU A 375 -10.11 -1.39 -11.41
CA GLU A 375 -11.24 -1.85 -12.24
C GLU A 375 -12.21 -2.83 -11.54
N PRO A 376 -11.77 -3.92 -10.87
CA PRO A 376 -12.70 -4.81 -10.18
C PRO A 376 -13.49 -4.11 -9.08
N PHE A 377 -12.90 -3.13 -8.38
CA PHE A 377 -13.56 -2.37 -7.31
C PHE A 377 -14.63 -1.42 -7.83
N LEU A 378 -14.54 -0.94 -9.08
CA LEU A 378 -15.63 -0.19 -9.72
C LEU A 378 -16.88 -1.04 -9.95
N GLN A 379 -16.69 -2.35 -10.16
CA GLN A 379 -17.75 -3.26 -10.56
C GLN A 379 -18.38 -3.95 -9.36
N TYR A 380 -17.57 -4.37 -8.38
CA TYR A 380 -18.03 -5.18 -7.25
C TYR A 380 -17.50 -4.64 -5.92
N PRO A 381 -18.32 -4.72 -4.85
CA PRO A 381 -17.78 -4.70 -3.49
C PRO A 381 -16.87 -5.91 -3.30
N ILE A 382 -15.68 -5.69 -2.73
CA ILE A 382 -14.68 -6.74 -2.53
C ILE A 382 -14.31 -6.77 -1.06
N TYR A 383 -14.47 -7.92 -0.41
CA TYR A 383 -14.12 -8.07 1.01
C TYR A 383 -12.83 -8.84 1.18
N ILE A 384 -12.02 -8.35 2.11
CA ILE A 384 -10.75 -8.92 2.55
C ILE A 384 -10.98 -9.58 3.89
N ASN A 385 -10.75 -10.89 3.95
CA ASN A 385 -10.90 -11.69 5.16
C ASN A 385 -9.53 -11.97 5.80
N TYR A 386 -9.26 -11.31 6.92
CA TYR A 386 -8.01 -11.44 7.68
C TYR A 386 -7.88 -12.76 8.46
N THR A 387 -8.98 -13.50 8.60
CA THR A 387 -9.01 -14.76 9.36
C THR A 387 -8.65 -15.94 8.48
N ASP A 388 -9.20 -15.97 7.28
CA ASP A 388 -9.06 -17.11 6.36
C ASP A 388 -8.05 -16.85 5.23
N ASP A 389 -7.44 -15.65 5.16
CA ASP A 389 -6.60 -15.20 4.05
C ASP A 389 -7.32 -15.41 2.71
N THR A 390 -8.50 -14.80 2.60
CA THR A 390 -9.35 -14.89 1.40
C THR A 390 -9.83 -13.52 1.01
N MET A 391 -10.06 -13.35 -0.29
CA MET A 391 -10.84 -12.24 -0.80
C MET A 391 -12.06 -12.78 -1.53
N VAL A 392 -13.11 -11.97 -1.61
CA VAL A 392 -14.34 -12.42 -2.25
C VAL A 392 -15.03 -11.26 -2.93
N PHE A 393 -15.53 -11.56 -4.13
CA PHE A 393 -16.29 -10.65 -4.96
C PHE A 393 -17.77 -10.80 -4.61
N VAL A 394 -18.37 -9.74 -4.07
CA VAL A 394 -19.76 -9.75 -3.60
C VAL A 394 -20.70 -9.42 -4.75
N GLU A 395 -21.66 -10.30 -5.05
CA GLU A 395 -22.71 -10.01 -6.00
C GLU A 395 -23.62 -8.88 -5.49
N ARG A 396 -23.94 -7.92 -6.36
CA ARG A 396 -24.83 -6.80 -5.98
C ARG A 396 -26.27 -7.30 -5.80
N TRP A 397 -26.89 -6.92 -4.68
CA TRP A 397 -28.31 -7.14 -4.37
C TRP A 397 -29.28 -6.29 -5.20
#